data_AF-A0A9X0H091-F1
#
_entry.id   AF-A0A9X0H091-F1
#
_cell.length_a   1.000
_cell.length_b   1.000
_cell.length_c   1.000
_cell.angle_alpha   90.00
_cell.angle_beta   90.00
_cell.angle_gamma   90.00
#
_symmetry.space_group_name_H-M   'P 1'
#
loop_
_entity.id
_entity.type
_entity.pdbx_description
1 polymer ?
#
loop_
_entity_poly.entity_id
_entity_poly.type
_entity_poly.pdbx_seq_one_letter_code
_entity_poly.pdbx_strand_id
1 'polypeptide(L)'
;MILKVTGIVIAILSFILLFMGAQLVAAGGSPAYSIIALVLLATATLIFLKKKSALTLYALLMWGILIWIIYEVGFDKWQYPPR
;
A
#
# COMPACT_ATOMS: atom_id res chain seq x y z
N MET A 1 4.84 -19.02 14.26
CA MET A 1 5.36 -17.76 14.82
C MET A 1 5.58 -16.70 13.74
N ILE A 2 6.29 -17.00 12.64
CA ILE A 2 6.65 -16.05 11.58
C ILE A 2 5.47 -15.18 11.09
N LEU A 3 4.34 -15.78 10.70
CA LEU A 3 3.19 -15.06 10.12
C LEU A 3 2.59 -13.99 11.05
N LYS A 4 2.61 -14.23 12.38
CA LYS A 4 2.10 -13.26 13.36
C LYS A 4 3.03 -12.06 13.47
N VAL A 5 4.35 -12.31 13.52
CA VAL A 5 5.36 -11.25 13.59
C VAL A 5 5.34 -10.42 12.30
N THR A 6 5.31 -11.08 11.13
CA THR A 6 5.20 -10.39 9.84
C THR A 6 3.91 -9.56 9.75
N GLY A 7 2.78 -10.08 10.23
CA GLY A 7 1.53 -9.33 10.30
C GLY A 7 1.62 -8.07 11.16
N ILE A 8 2.24 -8.14 12.35
CA ILE A 8 2.40 -6.98 13.25
C ILE A 8 3.27 -5.92 12.56
N VAL A 9 4.38 -6.33 11.96
CA VAL A 9 5.31 -5.40 11.29
C VAL A 9 4.60 -4.70 10.13
N ILE A 10 3.89 -5.45 9.28
CA ILE A 10 3.13 -4.87 8.17
C ILE A 10 2.04 -3.94 8.70
N ALA A 11 1.32 -4.29 9.76
CA ALA A 11 0.29 -3.43 10.35
C ALA A 11 0.86 -2.09 10.83
N ILE A 12 2.00 -2.10 11.53
CA ILE A 12 2.67 -0.88 12.01
C ILE A 12 3.11 -0.01 10.82
N LEU A 13 3.77 -0.61 9.83
CA LEU A 13 4.21 0.11 8.63
C LEU A 13 3.03 0.71 7.86
N SER A 14 1.93 -0.04 7.73
CA SER A 14 0.72 0.43 7.05
C SER A 14 0.09 1.62 7.78
N PHE A 15 0.13 1.62 9.11
CA PHE A 15 -0.41 2.71 9.92
C PHE A 15 0.42 4.00 9.76
N ILE A 16 1.75 3.87 9.76
CA ILE A 16 2.67 4.98 9.48
C ILE A 16 2.42 5.52 8.06
N LEU A 17 2.30 4.63 7.07
CA LEU A 17 2.03 5.01 5.69
C LEU A 17 0.67 5.72 5.55
N LEU A 18 -0.35 5.28 6.28
CA LEU A 18 -1.67 5.90 6.29
C LEU A 18 -1.60 7.33 6.84
N PHE A 19 -0.85 7.53 7.93
CA PHE A 19 -0.67 8.84 8.53
C PHE A 19 0.06 9.80 7.58
N MET A 20 1.19 9.36 7.01
CA MET A 20 1.95 10.15 6.04
C MET A 20 1.14 10.42 4.76
N GLY A 21 0.39 9.43 4.28
CA GLY A 21 -0.51 9.58 3.13
C GLY A 21 -1.64 10.58 3.41
N ALA A 22 -2.24 10.55 4.59
CA ALA A 22 -3.26 11.52 4.99
C ALA A 22 -2.70 12.94 5.06
N GLN A 23 -1.48 13.11 5.57
CA GLN A 23 -0.79 14.41 5.50
C GLN A 23 -0.54 14.86 4.06
N LEU A 24 -0.16 13.93 3.17
CA LEU A 24 0.08 14.25 1.76
C LEU A 24 -1.20 14.69 1.05
N VAL A 25 -2.33 14.03 1.33
CA VAL A 25 -3.66 14.44 0.82
C VAL A 25 -4.04 15.82 1.32
N ALA A 26 -3.81 16.11 2.60
CA ALA A 26 -4.06 17.43 3.17
C ALA A 26 -3.19 18.53 2.53
N ALA A 27 -1.99 18.17 2.06
CA ALA A 27 -1.10 19.06 1.30
C ALA A 27 -1.48 19.21 -0.19
N GLY A 28 -2.58 18.58 -0.65
CA GLY A 28 -3.01 18.61 -2.05
C GLY A 28 -2.30 17.60 -2.96
N GLY A 29 -1.56 16.65 -2.38
CA GLY A 29 -0.91 15.56 -3.11
C GLY A 29 -1.85 14.39 -3.43
N SER A 30 -1.32 13.37 -4.10
CA SER A 30 -2.11 12.24 -4.59
C SER A 30 -2.67 11.36 -3.45
N PRO A 31 -3.98 11.04 -3.46
CA PRO A 31 -4.61 10.20 -2.43
C PRO A 31 -4.27 8.72 -2.52
N ALA A 32 -3.53 8.32 -3.56
CA ALA A 32 -3.16 6.92 -3.78
C ALA A 32 -2.40 6.32 -2.59
N TYR A 33 -1.51 7.08 -1.94
CA TYR A 33 -0.74 6.57 -0.80
C TYR A 33 -1.62 6.18 0.38
N SER A 34 -2.69 6.94 0.66
CA SER A 34 -3.67 6.61 1.70
C SER A 34 -4.48 5.36 1.34
N ILE A 35 -4.87 5.22 0.07
CA ILE A 35 -5.61 4.04 -0.42
C ILE A 35 -4.72 2.79 -0.33
N ILE A 36 -3.46 2.89 -0.77
CA ILE A 36 -2.47 1.81 -0.67
C ILE A 36 -2.28 1.40 0.79
N ALA A 37 -2.15 2.36 1.70
CA ALA A 37 -2.01 2.09 3.13
C ALA A 37 -3.21 1.33 3.71
N LEU A 38 -4.45 1.70 3.36
CA LEU A 38 -5.66 1.01 3.82
C LEU A 38 -5.70 -0.45 3.35
N VAL A 39 -5.37 -0.69 2.09
CA VAL A 39 -5.36 -2.04 1.49
C VAL A 39 -4.25 -2.90 2.08
N LEU A 40 -3.08 -2.31 2.38
CA LEU A 40 -1.99 -2.97 3.10
C LEU A 40 -2.40 -3.33 4.54
N LEU A 41 -3.14 -2.45 5.22
CA LEU A 41 -3.66 -2.69 6.56
C LEU A 41 -4.67 -3.85 6.56
N ALA A 42 -5.57 -3.88 5.56
CA ALA A 42 -6.46 -5.02 5.34
C ALA A 42 -5.69 -6.32 5.07
N THR A 43 -4.62 -6.27 4.29
CA THR A 43 -3.73 -7.42 4.04
C THR A 43 -3.08 -7.93 5.34
N ALA A 44 -2.60 -7.03 6.21
CA ALA A 44 -2.03 -7.39 7.50
C ALA A 44 -3.05 -8.14 8.39
N THR A 45 -4.30 -7.67 8.44
CA THR A 45 -5.36 -8.35 9.20
C THR A 45 -5.68 -9.75 8.64
N LEU A 46 -5.66 -9.92 7.31
CA LEU A 46 -5.88 -11.23 6.67
C LEU A 46 -4.71 -12.20 6.93
N ILE A 47 -3.48 -11.70 6.98
CA ILE A 47 -2.29 -12.50 7.36
C ILE A 47 -2.43 -12.98 8.82
N PHE A 48 -2.92 -12.13 9.73
CA PHE A 48 -3.23 -12.51 11.10
C PHE A 48 -4.28 -13.62 11.19
N LEU A 49 -5.31 -13.54 10.36
CA LEU A 49 -6.37 -14.52 10.24
C LEU A 49 -5.94 -15.81 9.48
N LYS A 50 -4.68 -15.88 9.02
CA LYS A 50 -4.11 -16.99 8.23
C LYS A 50 -4.94 -17.34 6.98
N LYS A 51 -5.59 -16.35 6.36
CA LYS A 51 -6.42 -16.56 5.17
C LYS A 51 -5.57 -16.49 3.91
N LYS A 52 -5.75 -17.45 2.99
CA LYS A 52 -5.11 -17.43 1.65
C LYS A 52 -5.49 -16.20 0.83
N SER A 53 -6.63 -15.58 1.12
CA SER A 53 -7.09 -14.34 0.46
C SER A 53 -6.16 -13.15 0.67
N ALA A 54 -5.28 -13.17 1.69
CA ALA A 54 -4.26 -12.13 1.87
C ALA A 54 -3.38 -11.97 0.62
N LEU A 55 -3.01 -13.09 0.00
CA LEU A 55 -2.17 -13.11 -1.20
C LEU A 55 -2.89 -12.51 -2.42
N THR A 56 -4.17 -12.82 -2.58
CA THR A 56 -5.01 -12.26 -3.66
C THR A 56 -5.19 -10.76 -3.48
N LEU A 57 -5.43 -10.30 -2.25
CA LEU A 57 -5.63 -8.88 -1.95
C LEU A 57 -4.34 -8.09 -2.18
N TYR A 58 -3.19 -8.65 -1.81
CA TYR A 58 -1.88 -8.08 -2.12
C TYR A 58 -1.58 -8.05 -3.63
N ALA A 59 -1.97 -9.09 -4.37
CA ALA A 59 -1.83 -9.10 -5.82
C ALA A 59 -2.67 -8.01 -6.49
N LEU A 60 -3.93 -7.84 -6.07
CA LEU A 60 -4.79 -6.76 -6.56
C LEU A 60 -4.22 -5.37 -6.22
N LEU A 61 -3.64 -5.21 -5.02
CA LEU A 61 -2.93 -3.98 -4.66
C LEU A 61 -1.80 -3.68 -5.64
N MET A 62 -0.97 -4.66 -5.99
CA MET A 62 0.13 -4.47 -6.94
C MET A 62 -0.36 -4.04 -8.32
N TRP A 63 -1.44 -4.64 -8.82
CA TRP A 63 -2.07 -4.21 -10.07
C TRP A 63 -2.63 -2.79 -9.98
N GLY A 64 -3.27 -2.44 -8.85
CA GLY A 64 -3.76 -1.08 -8.61
C GLY A 64 -2.65 -0.04 -8.60
N ILE A 65 -1.52 -0.35 -7.94
CA ILE A 65 -0.33 0.52 -7.93
C ILE A 65 0.24 0.67 -9.34
N LEU A 66 0.33 -0.41 -10.11
CA LEU A 66 0.81 -0.36 -11.48
C LEU A 66 -0.06 0.56 -12.35
N ILE A 67 -1.38 0.41 -12.28
CA ILE A 67 -2.33 1.26 -13.03
C ILE A 67 -2.20 2.72 -12.59
N TRP A 68 -2.09 2.96 -11.28
CA TRP A 68 -1.95 4.30 -10.73
C TRP A 68 -0.65 4.97 -11.18
N ILE A 69 0.47 4.26 -11.12
CA ILE A 69 1.77 4.76 -11.59
C ILE A 69 1.70 5.12 -13.08
N ILE A 70 1.09 4.26 -13.90
CA ILE A 70 0.91 4.54 -15.34
C ILE A 70 0.00 5.76 -15.55
N TYR A 71 -1.02 5.95 -14.71
CA TYR A 71 -1.88 7.14 -14.80
C TYR A 71 -1.13 8.43 -14.44
N GLU A 72 -0.33 8.41 -13.38
CA GLU A 72 0.31 9.62 -12.84
C GLU A 72 1.58 10.02 -13.61
N VAL A 73 2.32 9.02 -14.11
CA VAL A 73 3.66 9.19 -14.67
C VAL A 73 3.76 8.67 -16.12
N GLY A 74 2.74 7.95 -16.61
CA GLY A 74 2.80 7.33 -17.93
C GLY A 74 3.80 6.17 -17.98
N PHE A 75 4.34 5.91 -19.17
CA PHE A 75 5.41 4.92 -19.37
C PHE A 75 6.82 5.53 -19.25
N ASP A 76 6.92 6.76 -18.73
CA ASP A 76 8.20 7.47 -18.67
C ASP A 76 9.04 7.00 -17.48
N LYS A 77 10.01 6.14 -17.78
CA LYS A 77 10.85 5.44 -16.79
C LYS A 77 11.68 6.41 -15.95
N TRP A 78 11.92 7.62 -16.46
CA TRP A 78 12.78 8.64 -15.85
C TRP A 78 12.07 9.50 -14.80
N GLN A 79 10.76 9.38 -14.66
CA GLN A 79 9.98 10.06 -13.63
C GLN A 79 9.66 9.18 -12.41
N TYR A 80 10.08 7.91 -12.41
CA TYR A 80 9.97 7.02 -11.24
C TYR A 80 10.92 7.36 -10.07
N PRO A 81 12.14 7.89 -10.29
CA PRO A 81 12.97 8.42 -9.21
C PRO A 81 12.37 9.73 -8.66
N PRO A 82 12.45 10.00 -7.35
CA PRO A 82 11.99 11.26 -6.78
C PRO A 82 12.81 12.42 -7.35
N ARG A 83 12.11 13.44 -7.84
CA ARG A 83 12.64 14.72 -8.32
C ARG A 83 12.62 15.77 -7.22
#